data_AF-A0A6L7WKF8-F1
#
_entry.id   AF-A0A6L7WKF8-F1
#
_cell.length_a   1.000
_cell.length_b   1.000
_cell.length_c   1.000
_cell.angle_alpha   90.00
_cell.angle_beta   90.00
_cell.angle_gamma   90.00
#
_symmetry.space_group_name_H-M   'P 1'
#
loop_
_entity.id
_entity.type
_entity.pdbx_description
1 polymer ?
#
loop_
_entity_poly.entity_id
_entity_poly.type
_entity_poly.pdbx_seq_one_letter_code
_entity_poly.pdbx_strand_id
1 'polypeptide(L)'
;MVVNSVGCRECRPDFGGALLGALGERKSRLCGDCRRRADTNPLRIFDCKVPACQPIVDDLPHSTDYLCDGCDEHFRKVTAQLTALELDYRVSHRLVRGLDYYARTTFEVLGSALGAQNALLGGGRYDGLVRQLGGPDRAGIGFAAGMERLVLAMPEGPGASAPDAFVVALGEAARPAAHVLALGLFNISEP
;
A
#
# COMPACT_ATOMS: atom_id res chain seq x y z
N MET A 1 10.41 3.93 0.96
CA MET A 1 9.27 3.20 1.55
C MET A 1 8.75 3.92 2.80
N VAL A 2 7.50 3.71 3.21
CA VAL A 2 6.97 4.18 4.50
C VAL A 2 6.57 2.99 5.36
N VAL A 3 6.93 3.00 6.64
CA VAL A 3 6.65 1.92 7.58
C VAL A 3 6.07 2.47 8.89
N ASN A 4 5.27 1.68 9.59
CA ASN A 4 4.79 1.96 10.95
C ASN A 4 4.50 0.65 11.70
N SER A 5 4.20 0.75 12.99
CA SER A 5 3.60 -0.31 13.78
C SER A 5 2.32 0.20 14.44
N VAL A 6 1.21 -0.51 14.25
CA VAL A 6 -0.09 -0.21 14.90
C VAL A 6 -0.29 -0.97 16.22
N GLY A 7 0.75 -1.69 16.67
CA GLY A 7 0.70 -2.51 17.88
C GLY A 7 -0.24 -3.72 17.79
N CYS A 8 -0.39 -4.45 18.88
CA CYS A 8 -1.31 -5.57 18.99
C CYS A 8 -2.57 -5.16 19.78
N ARG A 9 -3.45 -6.12 20.08
CA ARG A 9 -4.67 -5.88 20.87
C ARG A 9 -4.38 -5.35 22.28
N GLU A 10 -3.22 -5.67 22.84
CA GLU A 10 -2.78 -5.19 24.16
C GLU A 10 -2.29 -3.73 24.10
N CYS A 11 -1.74 -3.27 22.97
CA CYS A 11 -1.30 -1.87 22.80
C CYS A 11 -2.47 -0.90 22.56
N ARG A 12 -3.58 -1.40 22.00
CA ARG A 12 -4.71 -0.57 21.54
C ARG A 12 -5.39 0.25 22.65
N PRO A 13 -5.65 -0.28 23.87
CA PRO A 13 -6.27 0.49 24.94
C PRO A 13 -5.48 1.73 25.32
N ASP A 14 -4.17 1.58 25.56
CA ASP A 14 -3.31 2.68 25.99
C ASP A 14 -3.17 3.74 24.89
N PHE A 15 -2.91 3.30 23.65
CA PHE A 15 -2.83 4.23 22.52
C PHE A 15 -4.16 4.93 22.24
N GLY A 16 -5.28 4.20 22.33
CA GLY A 16 -6.62 4.78 22.17
C GLY A 16 -6.93 5.83 23.23
N GLY A 17 -6.57 5.57 24.49
CA GLY A 17 -6.70 6.51 25.59
C GLY A 17 -5.88 7.78 25.36
N ALA A 18 -4.62 7.63 24.96
CA ALA A 18 -3.75 8.76 24.63
C ALA A 18 -4.29 9.59 23.46
N LEU A 19 -4.79 8.94 22.42
CA LEU A 19 -5.35 9.60 21.24
C LEU A 19 -6.62 10.41 21.59
N LEU A 20 -7.52 9.83 22.39
CA LEU A 20 -8.72 10.52 22.86
C LEU A 20 -8.39 11.68 23.80
N GLY A 21 -7.41 11.49 24.70
CA GLY A 21 -6.90 12.53 25.57
C GLY A 21 -6.30 13.71 24.79
N ALA A 22 -5.47 13.41 23.79
CA ALA A 22 -4.89 14.42 22.90
C ALA A 22 -5.94 15.14 22.05
N LEU A 23 -7.05 14.49 21.71
CA LEU A 23 -8.16 15.13 21.00
C LEU A 23 -8.91 16.11 21.90
N GLY A 24 -9.21 15.76 23.16
CA GLY A 24 -9.83 16.64 24.14
C GLY A 24 -10.92 17.56 23.55
N GLU A 25 -10.81 18.86 23.81
CA GLU A 25 -11.72 19.87 23.24
C GLU A 25 -11.52 20.11 21.74
N ARG A 26 -10.35 19.76 21.19
CA ARG A 26 -10.01 19.87 19.76
C ARG A 26 -10.87 18.95 18.91
N LYS A 27 -11.50 17.92 19.49
CA LYS A 27 -12.49 17.06 18.82
C LYS A 27 -13.58 17.88 18.13
N SER A 28 -14.05 18.98 18.74
CA SER A 28 -15.10 19.82 18.17
C SER A 28 -14.72 20.47 16.83
N ARG A 29 -13.42 20.73 16.62
CA ARG A 29 -12.81 21.34 15.43
C ARG A 29 -12.55 20.36 14.29
N LEU A 30 -12.67 19.05 14.54
CA LEU A 30 -12.57 18.03 13.51
C LEU A 30 -13.80 18.06 12.58
N CYS A 31 -13.63 17.58 11.35
CA CYS A 31 -14.73 17.37 10.42
C CYS A 31 -15.73 16.34 10.98
N GLY A 32 -16.96 16.32 10.44
CA GLY A 32 -18.02 15.42 10.90
C GLY A 32 -17.61 13.95 10.95
N ASP A 33 -16.85 13.49 9.95
CA ASP A 33 -16.34 12.12 9.90
C ASP A 33 -15.33 11.82 11.00
N CYS A 34 -14.37 12.70 11.22
CA CYS A 34 -13.34 12.51 12.25
C CYS A 34 -13.94 12.59 13.66
N ARG A 35 -14.96 13.42 13.89
CA ARG A 35 -15.71 13.43 15.15
C ARG A 35 -16.36 12.08 15.44
N ARG A 36 -16.99 11.47 14.43
CA ARG A 36 -17.58 10.13 14.54
C ARG A 36 -16.53 9.04 14.68
N ARG A 37 -15.40 9.13 13.96
CA ARG A 37 -14.28 8.18 14.06
C ARG A 37 -13.66 8.19 15.45
N ALA A 38 -13.58 9.36 16.10
CA ALA A 38 -13.12 9.44 17.48
C ALA A 38 -13.96 8.58 18.44
N ASP A 39 -15.23 8.30 18.15
CA ASP A 39 -16.08 7.49 19.03
C ASP A 39 -16.09 6.00 18.66
N THR A 40 -15.81 5.66 17.40
CA THR A 40 -15.90 4.27 16.90
C THR A 40 -14.55 3.62 16.70
N ASN A 41 -13.66 4.28 15.96
CA ASN A 41 -12.30 3.82 15.72
C ASN A 41 -11.38 5.04 15.54
N PRO A 42 -10.81 5.54 16.66
CA PRO A 42 -9.97 6.73 16.68
C PRO A 42 -8.78 6.68 15.70
N LEU A 43 -8.24 5.49 15.41
CA LEU A 43 -7.12 5.33 14.47
C LEU A 43 -7.46 5.87 13.08
N ARG A 44 -8.72 5.77 12.65
CA ARG A 44 -9.13 6.24 11.31
C ARG A 44 -9.08 7.77 11.17
N ILE A 45 -8.79 8.52 12.22
CA ILE A 45 -8.57 9.97 12.14
C ILE A 45 -7.33 10.30 11.32
N PHE A 46 -6.28 9.47 11.39
CA PHE A 46 -5.06 9.64 10.60
C PHE A 46 -5.27 9.45 9.08
N ASP A 47 -6.37 8.80 8.67
CA ASP A 47 -6.77 8.69 7.26
C ASP A 47 -7.43 9.98 6.72
N CYS A 48 -7.70 10.97 7.57
CA CYS A 48 -8.39 12.20 7.17
C CYS A 48 -7.56 12.98 6.14
N LYS A 49 -8.24 13.47 5.08
CA LYS A 49 -7.65 14.33 4.05
C LYS A 49 -8.19 15.77 4.07
N VAL A 50 -9.09 16.09 5.01
CA VAL A 50 -9.66 17.43 5.14
C VAL A 50 -8.56 18.39 5.62
N PRO A 51 -8.27 19.49 4.89
CA PRO A 51 -7.19 20.43 5.25
C PRO A 51 -7.31 20.99 6.67
N ALA A 52 -8.51 21.37 7.08
CA ALA A 52 -8.77 21.89 8.42
C ALA A 52 -8.48 20.89 9.56
N CYS A 53 -8.46 19.58 9.27
CA CYS A 53 -8.11 18.54 10.25
C CYS A 53 -6.60 18.30 10.32
N GLN A 54 -5.82 18.60 9.27
CA GLN A 54 -4.41 18.20 9.19
C GLN A 54 -3.56 18.72 10.36
N PRO A 55 -3.65 20.00 10.77
CA PRO A 55 -2.85 20.50 11.89
C PRO A 55 -3.15 19.79 13.22
N ILE A 56 -4.39 19.33 13.41
CA ILE A 56 -4.77 18.56 14.60
C ILE A 56 -4.21 17.15 14.49
N VAL A 57 -4.35 16.51 13.32
CA VAL A 57 -3.87 15.15 13.07
C VAL A 57 -2.35 15.04 13.20
N ASP A 58 -1.60 16.06 12.77
CA ASP A 58 -0.13 16.11 12.89
C ASP A 58 0.37 16.18 14.34
N ASP A 59 -0.45 16.68 15.25
CA ASP A 59 -0.12 16.81 16.68
C ASP A 59 -0.61 15.62 17.52
N LEU A 60 -1.18 14.59 16.88
CA LEU A 60 -1.66 13.41 17.58
C LEU A 60 -0.50 12.46 17.96
N PRO A 61 -0.63 11.72 19.07
CA PRO A 61 0.39 10.78 19.53
C PRO A 61 0.69 9.71 18.48
N HIS A 62 1.91 9.18 18.50
CA HIS A 62 2.32 8.13 17.57
C HIS A 62 2.06 6.74 18.16
N SER A 63 1.59 5.80 17.35
CA SER A 63 1.32 4.42 17.81
C SER A 63 2.58 3.70 18.30
N THR A 64 3.76 4.08 17.78
CA THR A 64 5.06 3.51 18.16
C THR A 64 5.46 3.83 19.60
N ASP A 65 4.89 4.88 20.20
CA ASP A 65 5.23 5.30 21.57
C ASP A 65 4.45 4.51 22.62
N TYR A 66 3.49 3.68 22.19
CA TYR A 66 2.56 2.92 23.04
C TYR A 66 2.61 1.41 22.71
N LEU A 67 3.73 0.93 22.19
CA LEU A 67 3.92 -0.50 21.91
C LEU A 67 4.23 -1.24 23.21
N CYS A 68 3.68 -2.44 23.38
CA CYS A 68 4.17 -3.38 24.39
C CYS A 68 5.53 -3.93 23.96
N ASP A 69 6.30 -4.49 24.90
CA ASP A 69 7.66 -5.00 24.66
C ASP A 69 7.75 -5.92 23.43
N GLY A 70 6.79 -6.83 23.27
CA GLY A 70 6.77 -7.75 22.12
C GLY A 70 6.51 -7.07 20.78
N CYS A 71 5.75 -5.97 20.77
CA CYS A 71 5.52 -5.18 19.55
C CYS A 71 6.67 -4.23 19.25
N ASP A 72 7.31 -3.65 20.27
CA ASP A 72 8.52 -2.84 20.13
C ASP A 72 9.67 -3.69 19.57
N GLU A 73 9.95 -4.85 20.19
CA GLU A 73 10.98 -5.76 19.73
C GLU A 73 10.73 -6.22 18.28
N HIS A 74 9.47 -6.56 17.96
CA HIS A 74 9.10 -6.91 16.58
C HIS A 74 9.38 -5.77 15.61
N PHE A 75 8.98 -4.53 15.95
CA PHE A 75 9.18 -3.38 15.07
C PHE A 75 10.66 -3.05 14.90
N ARG A 76 11.45 -3.09 15.97
CA ARG A 76 12.91 -2.94 15.94
C ARG A 76 13.58 -3.99 15.06
N LYS A 77 13.15 -5.25 15.11
CA LYS A 77 13.66 -6.30 14.21
C LYS A 77 13.34 -6.00 12.76
N VAL A 78 12.12 -5.53 12.45
CA VAL A 78 11.74 -5.14 11.09
C VAL A 78 12.62 -3.99 10.59
N THR A 79 12.73 -2.90 11.35
CA THR A 79 13.53 -1.73 10.93
C THR A 79 15.01 -2.04 10.82
N ALA A 80 15.56 -2.88 11.71
CA ALA A 80 16.94 -3.36 11.59
C ALA A 80 17.18 -4.18 10.31
N GLN A 81 16.24 -5.05 9.93
CA GLN A 81 16.33 -5.82 8.68
C GLN A 81 16.25 -4.90 7.45
N LEU A 82 15.36 -3.90 7.45
CA LEU A 82 15.28 -2.92 6.37
C LEU A 82 16.59 -2.14 6.21
N THR A 83 17.19 -1.72 7.33
CA THR A 83 18.50 -1.05 7.32
C THR A 83 19.61 -1.98 6.83
N ALA A 84 19.63 -3.25 7.25
CA ALA A 84 20.63 -4.22 6.80
C ALA A 84 20.52 -4.57 5.31
N LEU A 85 19.33 -4.44 4.72
CA LEU A 85 19.08 -4.60 3.29
C LEU A 85 19.29 -3.31 2.49
N GLU A 86 19.77 -2.23 3.12
CA GLU A 86 19.98 -0.92 2.50
C GLU A 86 18.72 -0.37 1.81
N LEU A 87 17.54 -0.68 2.37
CA LEU A 87 16.27 -0.18 1.85
C LEU A 87 15.93 1.17 2.48
N ASP A 88 15.75 2.19 1.65
CA ASP A 88 15.30 3.51 2.13
C ASP A 88 13.87 3.43 2.67
N TYR A 89 13.72 3.75 3.96
CA TYR A 89 12.42 3.87 4.60
C TYR A 89 12.33 5.06 5.54
N ARG A 90 11.11 5.53 5.77
CA ARG A 90 10.78 6.46 6.84
C ARG A 90 9.64 5.92 7.69
N VAL A 91 9.70 6.18 8.99
CA VAL A 91 8.58 5.89 9.89
C VAL A 91 7.51 6.96 9.73
N SER A 92 6.24 6.59 9.71
CA SER A 92 5.13 7.55 9.65
C SER A 92 3.98 7.15 10.56
N HIS A 93 3.74 7.95 11.59
CA HIS A 93 2.62 7.74 12.52
C HIS A 93 1.25 7.80 11.82
N ARG A 94 1.16 8.49 10.67
CA ARG A 94 -0.06 8.58 9.85
C ARG A 94 -0.41 7.25 9.17
N LEU A 95 0.52 6.29 9.11
CA LEU A 95 0.31 5.00 8.47
C LEU A 95 -0.34 4.00 9.45
N VAL A 96 -1.62 4.19 9.71
CA VAL A 96 -2.41 3.30 10.60
C VAL A 96 -3.40 2.40 9.85
N ARG A 97 -3.52 2.55 8.51
CA ARG A 97 -4.36 1.77 7.58
C ARG A 97 -5.84 1.68 7.97
N GLY A 98 -6.72 2.03 7.05
CA GLY A 98 -8.17 2.00 7.26
C GLY A 98 -8.84 0.62 7.40
N LEU A 99 -8.10 -0.46 7.65
CA LEU A 99 -8.63 -1.81 7.86
C LEU A 99 -8.29 -2.30 9.27
N ASP A 100 -9.32 -2.49 10.09
CA ASP A 100 -9.20 -2.63 11.54
C ASP A 100 -8.55 -3.96 12.00
N TYR A 101 -8.29 -4.86 11.05
CA TYR A 101 -7.65 -6.15 11.28
C TYR A 101 -6.12 -6.09 11.37
N TYR A 102 -5.48 -4.96 11.00
CA TYR A 102 -4.02 -4.86 11.07
C TYR A 102 -3.51 -4.93 12.51
N ALA A 103 -2.36 -5.58 12.67
CA ALA A 103 -1.61 -5.71 13.91
C ALA A 103 -0.10 -5.58 13.62
N ARG A 104 0.64 -4.96 14.52
CA ARG A 104 2.09 -4.72 14.40
C ARG A 104 2.40 -3.98 13.09
N THR A 105 3.32 -4.48 12.26
CA THR A 105 3.86 -3.79 11.09
C THR A 105 2.82 -3.43 10.04
N THR A 106 2.86 -2.19 9.56
CA THR A 106 2.18 -1.69 8.36
C THR A 106 3.21 -0.99 7.47
N PHE A 107 3.02 -1.04 6.15
CA PHE A 107 3.92 -0.38 5.20
C PHE A 107 3.23 0.05 3.91
N GLU A 108 3.82 1.01 3.21
CA GLU A 108 3.52 1.35 1.83
C GLU A 108 4.79 1.62 1.03
N VAL A 109 4.77 1.28 -0.25
CA VAL A 109 5.75 1.79 -1.22
C VAL A 109 5.07 2.88 -2.03
N LEU A 110 5.69 4.06 -2.02
CA LEU A 110 5.19 5.24 -2.71
C LEU A 110 5.92 5.39 -4.05
N GLY A 111 5.18 5.71 -5.10
CA GLY A 111 5.71 6.11 -6.40
C GLY A 111 5.91 7.62 -6.48
N SER A 112 6.79 8.06 -7.37
CA SER A 112 7.10 9.48 -7.58
C SER A 112 6.08 10.22 -8.48
N ALA A 113 5.30 9.49 -9.28
CA ALA A 113 4.56 10.07 -10.42
C ALA A 113 3.04 10.30 -10.23
N LEU A 114 2.44 9.90 -9.10
CA LEU A 114 0.96 9.72 -9.00
C LEU A 114 0.21 10.76 -8.12
N GLY A 115 0.81 11.90 -7.78
CA GLY A 115 0.12 12.98 -7.04
C GLY A 115 -0.35 12.57 -5.63
N ALA A 116 -1.53 13.03 -5.19
CA ALA A 116 -2.04 12.88 -3.82
C ALA A 116 -2.38 11.44 -3.37
N GLN A 117 -2.37 10.46 -4.29
CA GLN A 117 -2.50 9.03 -4.01
C GLN A 117 -1.35 8.25 -4.64
N ASN A 118 -0.17 8.39 -4.06
CA ASN A 118 1.07 7.84 -4.61
C ASN A 118 1.44 6.44 -4.10
N ALA A 119 0.59 5.75 -3.34
CA ALA A 119 0.88 4.37 -2.92
C ALA A 119 0.76 3.40 -4.11
N LEU A 120 1.87 2.77 -4.48
CA LEU A 120 1.93 1.71 -5.50
C LEU A 120 1.45 0.37 -4.92
N LEU A 121 1.92 0.07 -3.72
CA LEU A 121 1.52 -1.10 -2.96
C LEU A 121 1.42 -0.77 -1.48
N GLY A 122 0.68 -1.62 -0.79
CA GLY A 122 0.38 -1.45 0.62
C GLY A 122 0.17 -2.77 1.32
N GLY A 123 0.69 -2.88 2.54
CA GLY A 123 0.59 -4.12 3.28
C GLY A 123 0.80 -3.94 4.77
N GLY A 124 0.86 -5.09 5.44
CA GLY A 124 1.06 -5.17 6.87
C GLY A 124 0.72 -6.55 7.41
N ARG A 125 0.94 -6.72 8.71
CA ARG A 125 0.63 -7.93 9.46
C ARG A 125 -0.80 -7.86 10.00
N TYR A 126 -1.52 -8.98 9.97
CA TYR A 126 -2.96 -9.07 10.25
C TYR A 126 -3.28 -10.30 11.09
N ASP A 127 -2.55 -10.45 12.20
CA ASP A 127 -2.71 -11.56 13.14
C ASP A 127 -4.15 -11.62 13.67
N GLY A 128 -4.72 -12.83 13.70
CA GLY A 128 -6.07 -13.08 14.18
C GLY A 128 -7.19 -12.82 13.15
N LEU A 129 -6.87 -12.36 11.93
CA LEU A 129 -7.85 -12.26 10.84
C LEU A 129 -8.44 -13.63 10.50
N VAL A 130 -7.61 -14.67 10.38
CA VAL A 130 -8.07 -16.05 10.10
C VAL A 130 -9.07 -16.52 11.17
N ARG A 131 -8.80 -16.22 12.44
CA ARG A 131 -9.73 -16.52 13.55
C ARG A 131 -11.03 -15.73 13.45
N GLN A 132 -10.99 -14.46 13.08
CA GLN A 132 -12.21 -13.66 12.88
C GLN A 132 -13.10 -14.22 11.75
N LEU A 133 -12.52 -14.95 10.80
CA LEU A 133 -13.23 -15.64 9.72
C LEU A 133 -13.63 -17.09 10.05
N GLY A 134 -13.47 -17.52 11.31
CA GLY A 134 -13.85 -18.87 11.76
C GLY A 134 -12.78 -19.95 11.61
N GLY A 135 -11.56 -19.58 11.21
CA GLY A 135 -10.42 -20.49 11.11
C GLY A 135 -9.56 -20.55 12.39
N PRO A 136 -8.43 -21.29 12.36
CA PRO A 136 -7.48 -21.33 13.48
C PRO A 136 -6.77 -19.98 13.68
N ASP A 137 -6.26 -19.75 14.89
CA ASP A 137 -5.45 -18.57 15.16
C ASP A 137 -4.10 -18.66 14.43
N ARG A 138 -3.96 -17.88 13.36
CA ARG A 138 -2.80 -17.87 12.48
C ARG A 138 -2.35 -16.44 12.26
N ALA A 139 -1.04 -16.25 12.44
CA ALA A 139 -0.35 -15.04 12.05
C ALA A 139 -0.33 -14.90 10.52
N GLY A 140 -0.37 -13.67 10.04
CA GLY A 140 -0.35 -13.37 8.60
C GLY A 140 0.28 -12.02 8.32
N ILE A 141 1.04 -11.93 7.24
CA ILE A 141 1.56 -10.68 6.69
C ILE A 141 1.48 -10.77 5.17
N GLY A 142 1.18 -9.65 4.53
CA GLY A 142 1.05 -9.59 3.10
C GLY A 142 0.92 -8.16 2.62
N PHE A 143 0.77 -8.02 1.31
CA PHE A 143 0.52 -6.75 0.67
C PHE A 143 -0.42 -6.94 -0.51
N ALA A 144 -0.98 -5.84 -0.98
CA ALA A 144 -1.67 -5.73 -2.23
C ALA A 144 -1.07 -4.58 -3.05
N ALA A 145 -1.08 -4.73 -4.37
CA ALA A 145 -0.69 -3.70 -5.31
C ALA A 145 -1.80 -3.51 -6.34
N GLY A 146 -2.03 -2.28 -6.78
CA GLY A 146 -2.94 -2.01 -7.89
C GLY A 146 -2.19 -2.15 -9.20
N MET A 147 -2.58 -3.11 -10.05
CA MET A 147 -1.89 -3.36 -11.32
C MET A 147 -1.89 -2.13 -12.22
N GLU A 148 -2.99 -1.39 -12.25
CA GLU A 148 -3.12 -0.14 -13.00
C GLU A 148 -2.12 0.91 -12.51
N ARG A 149 -1.91 1.00 -11.19
CA ARG A 149 -0.93 1.94 -10.61
C ARG A 149 0.50 1.52 -10.93
N LEU A 150 0.79 0.21 -10.94
CA LEU A 150 2.10 -0.29 -11.33
C LEU A 150 2.39 0.01 -12.79
N VAL A 151 1.45 -0.27 -13.70
CA VAL A 151 1.58 0.03 -15.13
C VAL A 151 1.80 1.53 -15.37
N LEU A 152 1.04 2.40 -14.68
CA LEU A 152 1.22 3.85 -14.77
C LEU A 152 2.56 4.35 -14.22
N ALA A 153 3.16 3.61 -13.29
CA ALA A 153 4.46 3.95 -12.71
C ALA A 153 5.65 3.36 -13.48
N MET A 154 5.40 2.44 -14.40
CA MET A 154 6.44 1.92 -15.27
C MET A 154 6.87 3.01 -16.25
N PRO A 155 8.18 3.14 -16.53
CA PRO A 155 8.62 3.95 -17.65
C PRO A 155 7.99 3.39 -18.95
N GLU A 156 7.84 4.24 -19.96
CA GLU A 156 7.50 3.74 -21.30
C GLU A 156 8.49 2.65 -21.67
N GLY A 157 7.97 1.43 -21.90
CA GLY A 157 8.78 0.33 -22.37
C GLY A 157 9.32 0.62 -23.76
N PRO A 158 10.27 -0.19 -24.26
CA PRO A 158 10.51 -0.22 -25.69
C PRO A 158 9.13 -0.45 -26.35
N GLY A 159 8.77 0.40 -27.32
CA GLY A 159 7.52 0.24 -28.07
C GLY A 159 7.41 -1.18 -28.64
N ALA A 160 6.23 -1.54 -29.13
CA ALA A 160 6.02 -2.87 -29.73
C ALA A 160 7.21 -3.25 -30.63
N SER A 161 7.72 -4.47 -30.46
CA SER A 161 8.80 -4.98 -31.30
C SER A 161 8.39 -4.84 -32.75
N ALA A 162 9.25 -4.22 -33.57
CA ALA A 162 9.01 -4.17 -35.00
C ALA A 162 8.87 -5.60 -35.52
N PRO A 163 7.95 -5.86 -36.47
CA PRO A 163 7.89 -7.18 -37.08
C PRO A 163 9.22 -7.47 -37.79
N ASP A 164 9.68 -8.72 -37.75
CA ASP A 164 10.90 -9.13 -38.44
C ASP A 164 10.81 -8.92 -39.96
N ALA A 165 9.59 -8.96 -40.51
CA ALA A 165 9.31 -8.69 -41.90
C ALA A 165 7.91 -8.07 -42.10
N PHE A 166 7.77 -7.22 -43.12
CA PHE A 166 6.49 -6.67 -43.58
C PHE A 166 6.30 -6.97 -45.07
N VAL A 167 5.29 -7.79 -45.42
CA VAL A 167 5.05 -8.23 -46.80
C VAL A 167 4.12 -7.24 -47.52
N VAL A 168 4.61 -6.64 -48.61
CA VAL A 168 3.84 -5.70 -49.44
C VAL A 168 3.43 -6.37 -50.76
N ALA A 169 2.12 -6.50 -51.00
CA ALA A 169 1.59 -6.99 -52.26
C ALA A 169 1.30 -5.83 -53.24
N LEU A 170 1.94 -5.84 -54.40
CA LEU A 170 1.70 -4.86 -55.47
C LEU A 170 0.66 -5.40 -56.45
N GLY A 171 -0.58 -4.93 -56.30
CA GLY A 171 -1.72 -5.30 -57.15
C GLY A 171 -2.48 -6.55 -56.66
N GLU A 172 -3.74 -6.68 -57.11
CA GLU A 172 -4.66 -7.72 -56.64
C GLU A 172 -4.15 -9.15 -56.91
N ALA A 173 -3.48 -9.36 -58.04
CA ALA A 173 -2.94 -10.67 -58.41
C ALA A 173 -1.84 -11.18 -57.45
N ALA A 174 -1.12 -10.27 -56.77
CA ALA A 174 -0.05 -10.63 -55.84
C ALA A 174 -0.54 -10.97 -54.43
N ARG A 175 -1.80 -10.61 -54.08
CA ARG A 175 -2.34 -10.79 -52.72
C ARG A 175 -2.36 -12.25 -52.24
N PRO A 176 -2.82 -13.24 -53.03
CA PRO A 176 -2.83 -14.63 -52.57
C PRO A 176 -1.43 -15.16 -52.22
N ALA A 177 -0.44 -14.85 -53.06
CA ALA A 177 0.95 -15.25 -52.83
C ALA A 177 1.56 -14.55 -51.59
N ALA A 178 1.25 -13.27 -51.41
CA ALA A 178 1.69 -12.51 -50.23
C ALA A 178 1.13 -13.08 -48.92
N HIS A 179 -0.14 -13.52 -48.90
CA HIS A 179 -0.73 -14.17 -47.71
C HIS A 179 -0.04 -15.50 -47.38
N VAL A 180 0.21 -16.35 -48.39
CA VAL A 180 0.93 -17.61 -48.19
C VAL A 180 2.35 -17.36 -47.66
N LEU A 181 3.04 -16.35 -48.20
CA LEU A 181 4.37 -15.95 -47.72
C LEU A 181 4.33 -15.44 -46.28
N ALA A 182 3.38 -14.57 -45.93
CA ALA A 182 3.24 -14.06 -44.57
C ALA A 182 2.95 -15.18 -43.54
N LEU A 183 2.10 -16.14 -43.89
CA LEU A 183 1.83 -17.33 -43.07
C LEU A 183 3.07 -18.23 -42.95
N GLY A 184 3.80 -18.41 -44.05
CA GLY A 184 5.06 -19.16 -44.04
C GLY A 184 6.09 -18.54 -43.10
N LEU A 185 6.24 -17.22 -43.12
CA LEU A 185 7.14 -16.49 -42.22
C LEU A 185 6.71 -16.57 -40.75
N PHE A 186 5.40 -16.65 -40.46
CA PHE A 186 4.90 -16.79 -39.09
C PHE A 186 5.24 -18.16 -38.47
N ASN A 187 5.19 -19.24 -39.26
CA ASN A 187 5.39 -20.61 -38.79
C ASN A 187 6.86 -21.04 -38.66
N ILE A 188 7.82 -20.19 -39.06
CA ILE A 188 9.26 -20.45 -38.93
C ILE A 188 9.82 -19.87 -37.62
N SER A 189 9.03 -19.05 -36.92
CA SER A 189 9.44 -18.27 -35.75
C SER A 189 9.24 -18.97 -34.39
N GLU A 190 8.81 -20.23 -34.35
CA GLU A 190 8.84 -21.05 -33.13
C GLU A 190 10.10 -21.93 -33.13
N PRO A 191 10.97 -21.87 -32.10
CA PRO A 191 12.05 -22.83 -31.90
C PRO A 191 11.54 -24.21 -31.43
#